data_AF-A0A2Z6NXF3-F1
#
_entry.id   AF-A0A2Z6NXF3-F1
#
_cell.length_a   1.000
_cell.length_b   1.000
_cell.length_c   1.000
_cell.angle_alpha   90.00
_cell.angle_beta   90.00
_cell.angle_gamma   90.00
#
_symmetry.space_group_name_H-M   'P 1'
#
loop_
_entity.id
_entity.type
_entity.pdbx_description
1 polymer ?
#
loop_
_entity_poly.entity_id
_entity_poly.type
_entity_poly.pdbx_seq_one_letter_code
_entity_poly.pdbx_strand_id
1 'polypeptide(L)'
;MHITCSLLIPHAQYLKNDPDYLSCKNKECKKEQNGKCSVTTCSGSIEFHVINIRSDIEFVLFSGGFLNPCLVGRSTPVGFTNPKKPLYGHLSSIDSTATSMRLTWVSGDKEPQQIRYGDGKTITSAVTTFSQNDMCSE
;
A
#
# COMPACT_ATOMS: atom_id res chain seq x y z
N MET A 1 -3.49 25.46 -14.46
CA MET A 1 -3.71 25.58 -13.01
C MET A 1 -2.34 25.81 -12.36
N HIS A 2 -2.01 27.05 -12.01
CA HIS A 2 -0.75 27.40 -11.35
C HIS A 2 -0.96 27.24 -9.84
N ILE A 3 -0.43 26.17 -9.26
CA ILE A 3 -0.39 26.00 -7.80
C ILE A 3 1.00 26.48 -7.37
N THR A 4 1.09 27.73 -6.92
CA THR A 4 2.27 28.25 -6.22
C THR A 4 2.30 27.67 -4.81
N CYS A 5 3.01 26.54 -4.63
CA CYS A 5 3.35 26.02 -3.31
C CYS A 5 4.58 26.82 -2.82
N SER A 6 4.35 27.89 -2.06
CA SER A 6 5.40 28.71 -1.47
C SER A 6 6.29 27.82 -0.60
N LEU A 7 7.56 27.64 -0.98
CA LEU A 7 8.56 26.93 -0.18
C LEU A 7 8.84 27.71 1.12
N LEU A 8 8.14 27.36 2.18
CA LEU A 8 8.76 27.33 3.50
C LEU A 8 9.38 25.95 3.62
N ILE A 9 10.71 25.89 3.79
CA ILE A 9 11.44 24.64 4.02
C ILE A 9 11.51 24.45 5.54
N PRO A 10 10.54 23.79 6.21
CA PRO A 10 10.84 23.22 7.50
C PRO A 10 11.79 22.05 7.24
N HIS A 11 12.90 22.09 7.94
CA HIS A 11 14.01 21.18 7.78
C HIS A 11 13.52 19.74 8.06
N ALA A 12 13.29 18.95 7.01
CA ALA A 12 13.06 17.50 7.10
C ALA A 12 14.37 16.79 7.49
N GLN A 13 14.93 17.14 8.65
CA GLN A 13 16.25 16.69 9.13
C GLN A 13 16.31 15.17 9.28
N TYR A 14 15.18 14.53 9.58
CA TYR A 14 15.13 13.07 9.78
C TYR A 14 15.00 12.28 8.47
N LEU A 15 14.46 12.86 7.40
CA LEU A 15 14.34 12.17 6.11
C LEU A 15 15.65 12.21 5.31
N LYS A 16 16.49 13.24 5.44
CA LYS A 16 17.76 13.31 4.69
C LYS A 16 18.80 12.26 5.10
N ASN A 17 18.67 11.74 6.32
CA ASN A 17 19.56 10.72 6.86
C ASN A 17 19.02 9.29 6.62
N ASP A 18 17.81 9.18 6.09
CA ASP A 18 17.25 7.92 5.65
C ASP A 18 17.96 7.51 4.35
N PRO A 19 18.69 6.37 4.33
CA PRO A 19 19.37 5.87 3.14
C PRO A 19 18.41 5.69 1.93
N ASP A 20 17.12 5.48 2.22
CA ASP A 20 16.08 5.23 1.23
C ASP A 20 15.36 6.53 0.80
N TYR A 21 15.76 7.69 1.33
CA TYR A 21 15.24 8.96 0.84
C TYR A 21 15.66 9.21 -0.60
N LEU A 22 14.68 9.47 -1.46
CA LEU A 22 14.89 9.79 -2.87
C LEU A 22 15.67 11.11 -3.02
N SER A 23 16.99 10.99 -3.02
CA SER A 23 17.88 12.08 -3.35
C SER A 23 17.80 12.40 -4.85
N CYS A 24 17.84 13.70 -5.18
CA CYS A 24 17.86 14.15 -6.56
C CYS A 24 19.24 13.92 -7.21
N LYS A 25 19.51 12.65 -7.55
CA LYS A 25 20.73 12.22 -8.26
C LYS A 25 20.64 12.56 -9.75
N ASN A 26 19.46 12.41 -10.35
CA ASN A 26 19.22 12.67 -11.77
C ASN A 26 18.65 14.08 -11.98
N LYS A 27 19.55 15.06 -12.06
CA LYS A 27 19.20 16.47 -12.31
C LYS A 27 19.18 16.74 -13.81
N GLU A 28 18.09 17.33 -14.28
CA GLU A 28 18.00 17.88 -15.64
C GLU A 28 17.68 19.36 -15.58
N CYS A 29 18.37 20.18 -16.39
CA CYS A 29 17.97 21.55 -16.57
C CYS A 29 16.84 21.64 -17.60
N LYS A 30 15.67 22.17 -17.21
CA LYS A 30 14.56 22.42 -18.15
C LYS A 30 14.56 23.83 -18.71
N LYS A 31 15.19 24.79 -18.02
CA LYS A 31 15.30 26.18 -18.47
C LYS A 31 16.64 26.77 -18.08
N GLU A 32 17.34 27.32 -19.06
CA GLU A 32 18.56 28.10 -18.86
C GLU A 32 18.33 29.58 -19.09
N GLN A 33 18.97 30.41 -18.28
CA GLN A 33 19.03 31.86 -18.44
C GLN A 33 20.45 32.33 -18.14
N ASN A 34 21.05 33.08 -19.08
CA ASN A 34 22.43 33.58 -18.98
C ASN A 34 23.47 32.51 -18.64
N GLY A 35 23.36 31.33 -19.24
CA GLY A 35 24.28 30.20 -18.99
C GLY A 35 24.13 29.55 -17.60
N LYS A 36 23.11 29.94 -16.82
CA LYS A 36 22.77 29.32 -15.54
C LYS A 36 21.42 28.61 -15.62
N CYS A 37 21.36 27.41 -15.08
CA CYS A 37 20.10 26.70 -14.96
C CYS A 37 19.14 27.43 -14.00
N SER A 38 17.99 27.86 -14.52
CA SER A 38 16.93 28.55 -13.78
C SER A 38 15.89 27.58 -13.22
N VAL A 39 15.62 26.48 -13.95
CA VAL A 39 14.70 25.42 -13.49
C VAL A 39 15.38 24.07 -13.65
N THR A 40 15.64 23.41 -12.52
CA THR A 40 16.15 22.03 -12.48
C THR A 40 15.02 21.09 -12.10
N THR A 41 14.84 20.02 -12.87
CA THR A 41 13.97 18.90 -12.52
C THR A 41 14.79 17.73 -12.00
N CYS A 42 14.13 16.90 -11.21
CA CYS A 42 14.67 15.67 -10.65
C CYS A 42 13.76 14.52 -11.05
N SER A 43 14.33 13.42 -11.52
CA SER A 43 13.58 12.18 -11.77
C SER A 43 14.06 11.07 -10.83
N GLY A 44 13.15 10.17 -10.50
CA GLY A 44 13.41 9.00 -9.67
C GLY A 44 12.35 7.94 -9.93
N SER A 45 12.72 6.69 -9.68
CA SER A 45 11.82 5.54 -9.76
C SER A 45 11.91 4.77 -8.45
N ILE A 46 10.76 4.30 -7.97
CA ILE A 46 10.67 3.37 -6.84
C ILE A 46 9.93 2.14 -7.34
N GLU A 47 10.42 0.96 -6.94
CA GLU A 47 9.74 -0.30 -7.16
C GLU A 47 9.09 -0.76 -5.86
N PHE A 48 7.79 -1.07 -5.91
CA PHE A 48 7.04 -1.59 -4.78
C PHE A 48 6.61 -3.02 -5.09
N HIS A 49 6.89 -3.94 -4.16
CA HIS A 49 6.19 -5.23 -4.14
C HIS A 49 4.88 -5.05 -3.39
N VAL A 50 3.77 -4.98 -4.13
CA VAL A 50 2.43 -4.85 -3.56
C VAL A 50 1.77 -6.22 -3.34
N ILE A 51 1.07 -6.35 -2.21
CA ILE A 51 0.27 -7.53 -1.88
C ILE A 51 -1.22 -7.23 -2.08
N ASN A 52 -2.02 -8.25 -2.38
CA ASN A 52 -3.45 -8.08 -2.64
C ASN A 52 -4.21 -7.66 -1.37
N ILE A 53 -4.43 -6.36 -1.21
CA ILE A 53 -5.23 -5.74 -0.15
C ILE A 53 -6.72 -5.58 -0.51
N ARG A 54 -7.17 -6.24 -1.59
CA ARG A 54 -8.56 -6.28 -2.08
C ARG A 54 -9.14 -4.98 -2.64
N SER A 55 -8.37 -3.90 -2.60
CA SER A 55 -8.69 -2.60 -3.19
C SER A 55 -7.62 -2.21 -4.18
N ASP A 56 -7.97 -1.33 -5.13
CA ASP A 56 -7.00 -0.76 -6.06
C ASP A 56 -5.96 0.08 -5.30
N ILE A 57 -4.74 0.10 -5.82
CA ILE A 57 -3.62 0.86 -5.24
C ILE A 57 -3.34 2.08 -6.11
N GLU A 58 -3.31 3.25 -5.48
CA GLU A 58 -2.88 4.51 -6.09
C GLU A 58 -1.66 5.04 -5.35
N PHE A 59 -0.63 5.47 -6.10
CA PHE A 59 0.56 6.09 -5.54
C PHE A 59 0.43 7.60 -5.62
N VAL A 60 0.75 8.27 -4.52
CA VAL A 60 0.62 9.72 -4.40
C VAL A 60 1.97 10.32 -4.04
N LEU A 61 2.45 11.26 -4.86
CA LEU A 61 3.68 11.99 -4.61
C LEU A 61 3.38 13.26 -3.81
N PHE A 62 4.01 13.39 -2.64
CA PHE A 62 3.96 14.58 -1.81
C PHE A 62 5.32 15.28 -1.76
N SER A 63 5.27 16.60 -1.62
CA SER A 63 6.39 17.47 -1.25
C SER A 63 6.09 18.15 0.09
N GLY A 64 6.95 19.04 0.59
CA GLY A 64 6.71 19.77 1.86
C GLY A 64 6.95 18.96 3.14
N GLY A 65 7.21 17.65 3.04
CA GLY A 65 7.48 16.76 4.18
C GLY A 65 6.21 16.29 4.89
N PHE A 66 6.38 15.46 5.93
CA PHE A 66 5.25 14.81 6.61
C PHE A 66 4.33 15.76 7.37
N LEU A 67 4.89 16.80 8.01
CA LEU A 67 4.11 17.77 8.81
C LEU A 67 3.28 18.73 7.96
N ASN A 68 3.73 19.05 6.75
CA ASN A 68 3.07 19.99 5.84
C ASN A 68 3.08 19.44 4.40
N PRO A 69 2.37 18.34 4.13
CA PRO A 69 2.44 17.67 2.84
C PRO A 69 1.75 18.50 1.75
N CYS A 70 2.43 18.69 0.61
CA CYS A 70 1.91 19.35 -0.60
C CYS A 70 1.80 18.31 -1.71
N LEU A 71 0.58 17.97 -2.11
CA LEU A 71 0.30 17.01 -3.18
C LEU A 71 0.89 17.48 -4.51
N VAL A 72 1.76 16.66 -5.11
CA VAL A 72 2.40 16.94 -6.40
C VAL A 72 1.70 16.19 -7.54
N GLY A 73 1.30 14.95 -7.30
CA GLY A 73 0.66 14.13 -8.33
C GLY A 73 0.16 12.78 -7.82
N ARG A 74 -0.64 12.12 -8.65
CA ARG A 74 -1.20 10.78 -8.44
C ARG A 74 -0.87 9.89 -9.63
N SER A 75 -0.64 8.60 -9.38
CA SER A 75 -0.57 7.59 -10.42
C SER A 75 -1.96 7.22 -10.90
N THR A 76 -2.05 6.50 -12.01
CA THR A 76 -3.27 5.74 -12.32
C THR A 76 -3.42 4.62 -11.27
N PRO A 77 -4.63 4.39 -10.73
CA PRO A 77 -4.88 3.24 -9.85
C PRO A 77 -4.58 1.92 -10.56
N VAL A 78 -3.99 0.98 -9.82
CA VAL A 78 -3.68 -0.37 -10.29
C VAL A 78 -4.46 -1.38 -9.47
N GLY A 79 -5.31 -2.15 -10.13
CA GLY A 79 -6.13 -3.19 -9.51
C GLY A 79 -5.48 -4.58 -9.55
N PHE A 80 -5.96 -5.47 -8.69
CA PHE A 80 -5.58 -6.89 -8.70
C PHE A 80 -6.50 -7.68 -9.64
N THR A 81 -5.97 -8.65 -10.40
CA THR A 81 -6.78 -9.47 -11.33
C THR A 81 -7.94 -10.21 -10.65
N ASN A 82 -7.75 -10.64 -9.40
CA ASN A 82 -8.81 -11.20 -8.56
C ASN A 82 -8.66 -10.69 -7.12
N PRO A 83 -9.25 -9.51 -6.79
CA PRO A 83 -9.12 -8.90 -5.47
C PRO A 83 -9.79 -9.74 -4.36
N LYS A 84 -10.83 -10.51 -4.71
CA LYS A 84 -11.64 -11.28 -3.76
C LYS A 84 -11.06 -12.65 -3.42
N LYS A 85 -10.04 -13.12 -4.14
CA LYS A 85 -9.47 -14.46 -3.94
C LYS A 85 -9.13 -14.74 -2.46
N PRO A 86 -9.31 -15.99 -1.99
CA PRO A 86 -8.77 -16.43 -0.71
C PRO A 86 -7.27 -16.19 -0.62
N LEU A 87 -6.81 -15.67 0.53
CA LEU A 87 -5.42 -15.35 0.81
C LEU A 87 -5.08 -15.77 2.25
N TYR A 88 -3.77 -15.99 2.49
CA TYR A 88 -3.21 -16.14 3.83
C TYR A 88 -3.86 -17.26 4.66
N GLY A 89 -3.95 -18.47 4.08
CA GLY A 89 -4.42 -19.65 4.80
C GLY A 89 -3.54 -19.93 6.03
N HIS A 90 -4.18 -20.09 7.18
CA HIS A 90 -3.54 -20.34 8.47
C HIS A 90 -4.16 -21.59 9.10
N LEU A 91 -3.32 -22.54 9.48
CA LEU A 91 -3.72 -23.75 10.18
C LEU A 91 -3.50 -23.59 11.68
N SER A 92 -4.49 -23.99 12.47
CA SER A 92 -4.39 -24.04 13.93
C SER A 92 -5.02 -25.31 14.46
N SER A 93 -4.46 -25.85 15.55
CA SER A 93 -5.13 -26.92 16.28
C SER A 93 -6.41 -26.40 16.92
N ILE A 94 -7.44 -27.24 17.00
CA ILE A 94 -8.67 -26.90 17.73
C ILE A 94 -8.50 -27.24 19.20
N ASP A 95 -7.83 -28.35 19.49
CA ASP A 95 -7.50 -28.83 20.84
C ASP A 95 -6.19 -29.65 20.81
N SER A 96 -5.83 -30.28 21.92
CA SER A 96 -4.62 -31.09 22.04
C SER A 96 -4.79 -32.56 21.60
N THR A 97 -5.96 -32.96 21.09
CA THR A 97 -6.22 -34.37 20.73
C THR A 97 -5.57 -34.79 19.42
N ALA A 98 -5.11 -33.84 18.61
CA ALA A 98 -4.58 -34.05 17.27
C ALA A 98 -5.55 -34.76 16.30
N THR A 99 -6.86 -34.70 16.58
CA THR A 99 -7.90 -35.31 15.72
C THR A 99 -8.59 -34.32 14.79
N SER A 100 -8.40 -33.01 15.01
CA SER A 100 -9.03 -31.95 14.22
C SER A 100 -8.14 -30.71 14.08
N MET A 101 -8.31 -30.00 12.97
CA MET A 101 -7.60 -28.76 12.68
C MET A 101 -8.57 -27.72 12.12
N ARG A 102 -8.26 -26.45 12.34
CA ARG A 102 -8.99 -25.31 11.78
C ARG A 102 -8.12 -24.66 10.71
N LEU A 103 -8.70 -24.46 9.53
CA LEU A 103 -8.15 -23.62 8.47
C LEU A 103 -8.91 -22.28 8.49
N THR A 104 -8.18 -21.19 8.64
CA THR A 104 -8.69 -19.82 8.55
C THR A 104 -8.00 -19.12 7.39
N TRP A 105 -8.71 -18.30 6.64
CA TRP A 105 -8.15 -17.47 5.57
C TRP A 105 -8.96 -16.18 5.48
N VAL A 106 -8.44 -15.23 4.70
CA VAL A 106 -9.17 -14.00 4.40
C VAL A 106 -9.59 -14.06 2.93
N SER A 107 -10.82 -13.65 2.62
CA SER A 107 -11.30 -13.43 1.24
C SER A 107 -12.03 -12.08 1.14
N GLY A 108 -12.38 -11.68 -0.08
CA GLY A 108 -13.23 -10.50 -0.32
C GLY A 108 -14.70 -10.85 -0.47
N ASP A 109 -15.07 -12.10 -0.17
CA ASP A 109 -16.44 -12.60 -0.26
C ASP A 109 -17.09 -12.63 1.12
N LYS A 110 -18.37 -12.27 1.17
CA LYS A 110 -19.18 -12.33 2.40
C LYS A 110 -19.88 -13.68 2.55
N GLU A 111 -19.91 -14.46 1.47
CA GLU A 111 -20.57 -15.76 1.45
C GLU A 111 -19.62 -16.87 1.92
N PRO A 112 -20.15 -17.93 2.57
CA PRO A 112 -19.40 -19.13 2.86
C PRO A 112 -18.69 -19.70 1.63
N GLN A 113 -17.44 -20.13 1.82
CA GLN A 113 -16.60 -20.73 0.78
C GLN A 113 -16.36 -22.22 1.07
N GLN A 114 -16.08 -23.01 0.04
CA GLN A 114 -15.83 -24.44 0.21
C GLN A 114 -14.34 -24.76 0.33
N ILE A 115 -13.99 -25.57 1.33
CA ILE A 115 -12.68 -26.20 1.45
C ILE A 115 -12.80 -27.62 0.91
N ARG A 116 -11.83 -28.04 0.10
CA ARG A 116 -11.64 -29.43 -0.32
C ARG A 116 -10.42 -30.01 0.37
N TYR A 117 -10.54 -31.17 0.99
CA TYR A 117 -9.46 -31.80 1.73
C TYR A 117 -9.54 -33.34 1.69
N GLY A 118 -8.42 -34.01 1.94
CA GLY A 118 -8.32 -35.47 1.86
C GLY A 118 -8.82 -36.02 0.52
N ASP A 119 -9.53 -37.16 0.57
CA ASP A 119 -10.11 -37.85 -0.59
C ASP A 119 -11.34 -37.13 -1.18
N GLY A 120 -11.20 -35.86 -1.50
CA GLY A 120 -12.25 -35.05 -2.13
C GLY A 120 -13.39 -34.63 -1.20
N LYS A 121 -13.22 -34.78 0.13
CA LYS A 121 -14.18 -34.30 1.12
C LYS A 121 -14.30 -32.79 1.04
N THR A 122 -15.50 -32.30 1.32
CA THR A 122 -15.83 -30.88 1.27
C THR A 122 -16.40 -30.42 2.61
N ILE A 123 -16.04 -29.21 3.01
CA ILE A 123 -16.64 -28.52 4.16
C ILE A 123 -16.89 -27.07 3.80
N THR A 124 -18.00 -26.54 4.30
CA THR A 124 -18.40 -25.14 4.10
C THR A 124 -17.85 -24.30 5.25
N SER A 125 -17.25 -23.16 4.94
CA SER A 125 -16.67 -22.26 5.93
C SER A 125 -17.73 -21.52 6.73
N ALA A 126 -17.41 -21.14 7.96
CA ALA A 126 -18.09 -20.03 8.62
C ALA A 126 -17.46 -18.71 8.20
N VAL A 127 -18.24 -17.63 8.13
CA VAL A 127 -17.76 -16.29 7.76
C VAL A 127 -17.92 -15.37 8.96
N THR A 128 -16.87 -14.62 9.27
CA THR A 128 -16.90 -13.54 10.27
C THR A 128 -16.20 -12.33 9.69
N THR A 129 -16.65 -11.15 10.09
CA THR A 129 -16.08 -9.86 9.66
C THR A 129 -16.36 -8.82 10.73
N PHE A 130 -15.75 -7.66 10.60
CA PHE A 130 -15.98 -6.50 11.44
C PHE A 130 -15.91 -5.24 10.59
N SER A 131 -16.45 -4.17 11.12
CA SER A 131 -16.53 -2.85 10.52
C SER A 131 -15.88 -1.82 11.43
N GLN A 132 -15.77 -0.58 10.95
CA GLN A 132 -15.28 0.52 11.77
C GLN A 132 -16.10 0.71 13.05
N ASN A 133 -17.40 0.41 13.02
CA ASN A 133 -18.29 0.53 14.18
C ASN A 133 -18.02 -0.52 15.28
N ASP A 134 -17.32 -1.60 14.95
CA ASP A 134 -16.96 -2.67 15.90
C ASP A 134 -15.62 -2.38 16.61
N MET A 135 -14.91 -1.34 16.18
CA MET A 135 -13.65 -0.92 16.79
C MET A 135 -13.91 -0.16 18.09
N CYS A 136 -13.06 -0.37 19.10
CA CYS A 136 -13.03 0.49 20.27
C CYS A 136 -12.65 1.93 19.87
N SER A 137 -13.03 2.91 20.70
CA SER A 137 -12.66 4.32 20.50
C SER A 137 -11.15 4.53 20.55
N GLU A 138 -10.69 5.61 19.92
CA GLU A 138 -9.31 6.11 20.02
C GLU A 138 -8.93 6.57 21.44
#